data_AF-D2RF99-F1
#
_entry.id   AF-D2RF99-F1
#
_cell.length_a   1.000
_cell.length_b   1.000
_cell.length_c   1.000
_cell.angle_alpha   90.00
_cell.angle_beta   90.00
_cell.angle_gamma   90.00
#
_symmetry.space_group_name_H-M   'P 1'
#
loop_
_entity.id
_entity.type
_entity.pdbx_description
1 polymer ?
#
loop_
_entity_poly.entity_id
_entity_poly.type
_entity_poly.pdbx_seq_one_letter_code
_entity_poly.pdbx_strand_id
1 'polypeptide(L)'
;MNGLGREVKKISLLVEEVYDLDEFLEVVAEDGRIHHQFYWKAERAIHGMIHTLRAGVKLYGIAKEGHIVVCDLSEVVSWDSPKLEEIARKYGINNLNDEYRYWIKEVHEKMKREVVEKLGSTPGKFEFVVVEGIA
;
A
#
# COMPACT_ATOMS: atom_id res chain seq x y z
N MET A 1 -23.67 39.40 5.29
CA MET A 1 -22.20 39.23 5.39
C MET A 1 -21.97 37.76 5.69
N ASN A 2 -21.72 36.97 4.65
CA ASN A 2 -21.68 35.51 4.75
C ASN A 2 -20.26 35.06 5.10
N GLY A 3 -20.13 34.39 6.24
CA GLY A 3 -18.90 33.74 6.67
C GLY A 3 -18.52 32.68 5.65
N LEU A 4 -17.40 32.92 4.96
CA LEU A 4 -16.67 31.89 4.22
C LEU A 4 -16.09 30.91 5.25
N GLY A 5 -16.88 29.89 5.57
CA GLY A 5 -16.37 28.68 6.19
C GLY A 5 -15.32 28.09 5.26
N ARG A 6 -14.05 28.32 5.59
CA ARG A 6 -12.95 27.55 5.02
C ARG A 6 -13.19 26.10 5.40
N GLU A 7 -13.48 25.29 4.40
CA GLU A 7 -13.44 23.84 4.50
C GLU A 7 -12.06 23.45 5.04
N VAL A 8 -12.02 22.98 6.28
CA VAL A 8 -10.80 22.45 6.88
C VAL A 8 -10.55 21.12 6.19
N LYS A 9 -9.68 21.11 5.18
CA LYS A 9 -8.99 19.88 4.77
C LYS A 9 -8.37 19.32 6.03
N LYS A 10 -8.75 18.10 6.42
CA LYS A 10 -8.16 17.41 7.57
C LYS A 10 -6.73 17.02 7.18
N ILE A 11 -5.80 17.97 7.34
CA ILE A 11 -4.37 17.71 7.25
C ILE A 11 -4.01 16.97 8.54
N SER A 12 -3.87 15.65 8.48
CA SER A 12 -2.96 14.98 9.41
C SER A 12 -1.56 15.44 9.00
N LEU A 13 -1.07 16.54 9.57
CA LEU A 13 0.18 17.28 9.26
C LEU A 13 1.48 16.44 9.24
N LEU A 14 1.38 15.12 9.36
CA LEU A 14 2.48 14.20 9.63
C LEU A 14 2.59 13.06 8.60
N VAL A 15 1.56 12.80 7.78
CA VAL A 15 1.54 11.70 6.80
C VAL A 15 0.98 12.16 5.46
N GLU A 16 1.78 12.02 4.40
CA GLU A 16 1.39 12.21 3.01
C GLU A 16 1.21 10.84 2.33
N GLU A 17 0.15 10.68 1.53
CA GLU A 17 -0.08 9.46 0.73
C GLU A 17 0.10 9.76 -0.75
N VAL A 18 0.94 8.97 -1.41
CA VAL A 18 1.17 8.99 -2.87
C VAL A 18 0.87 7.61 -3.46
N TYR A 19 0.62 7.54 -4.76
CA TYR A 19 0.21 6.30 -5.45
C TYR A 19 1.12 5.94 -6.63
N ASP A 20 2.19 6.71 -6.81
CA ASP A 20 3.20 6.52 -7.83
C ASP A 20 4.59 6.40 -7.18
N LEU A 21 5.46 5.56 -7.76
CA LEU A 21 6.78 5.32 -7.22
C LEU A 21 7.75 6.47 -7.53
N ASP A 22 7.65 7.09 -8.70
CA ASP A 22 8.54 8.18 -9.07
C ASP A 22 8.21 9.42 -8.23
N GLU A 23 6.92 9.72 -8.05
CA GLU A 23 6.44 10.77 -7.12
C GLU A 23 6.96 10.53 -5.69
N PHE A 24 6.89 9.28 -5.21
CA PHE A 24 7.42 8.93 -3.89
C PHE A 24 8.92 9.22 -3.75
N LEU A 25 9.71 8.86 -4.76
CA LEU A 25 11.16 9.06 -4.75
C LEU A 25 11.55 10.54 -4.90
N GLU A 26 10.72 11.36 -5.54
CA GLU A 26 10.95 12.80 -5.64
C GLU A 26 10.78 13.52 -4.29
N VAL A 27 9.85 13.05 -3.44
CA VAL A 27 9.54 13.67 -2.14
C VAL A 27 10.45 13.16 -1.02
N VAL A 28 10.81 11.87 -1.03
CA VAL A 28 11.64 11.27 0.02
C VAL A 28 13.06 11.86 0.03
N ALA A 29 13.62 12.05 1.23
CA ALA A 29 14.99 12.50 1.42
C ALA A 29 15.99 11.53 0.78
N GLU A 30 17.04 12.04 0.12
CA GLU A 30 17.98 11.23 -0.68
C GLU A 30 18.75 10.19 0.15
N ASP A 31 19.00 10.48 1.43
CA ASP A 31 19.64 9.58 2.40
C ASP A 31 18.63 8.89 3.34
N GLY A 32 17.34 9.11 3.08
CA GLY A 32 16.23 8.58 3.87
C GLY A 32 16.13 7.07 3.77
N ARG A 33 15.95 6.40 4.91
CA ARG A 33 15.61 4.97 4.92
C ARG A 33 14.19 4.78 4.40
N ILE A 34 14.01 3.77 3.55
CA ILE A 34 12.69 3.34 3.09
C ILE A 34 12.33 2.04 3.80
N HIS A 35 11.15 2.01 4.41
CA HIS A 35 10.55 0.80 4.96
C HIS A 35 9.42 0.28 4.06
N HIS A 36 9.08 -1.00 4.18
CA HIS A 36 7.96 -1.58 3.45
C HIS A 36 7.09 -2.52 4.30
N GLN A 37 5.82 -2.63 3.90
CA GLN A 37 4.88 -3.61 4.43
C GLN A 37 4.00 -4.17 3.31
N PHE A 38 4.07 -5.48 3.08
CA PHE A 38 3.12 -6.18 2.22
C PHE A 38 1.77 -6.30 2.92
N TYR A 39 0.70 -6.18 2.14
CA TYR A 39 -0.65 -6.28 2.67
C TYR A 39 -1.60 -6.91 1.66
N TRP A 40 -2.75 -7.35 2.17
CA TRP A 40 -3.95 -7.59 1.37
C TRP A 40 -5.18 -7.16 2.17
N LYS A 41 -6.26 -6.76 1.48
CA LYS A 41 -7.54 -6.44 2.10
C LYS A 41 -8.70 -6.75 1.16
N ALA A 42 -9.83 -7.18 1.71
CA ALA A 42 -11.09 -7.20 0.97
C ALA A 42 -11.57 -5.77 0.75
N GLU A 43 -11.92 -5.41 -0.48
CA GLU A 43 -12.50 -4.10 -0.79
C GLU A 43 -14.02 -4.13 -0.88
N ARG A 44 -14.56 -5.22 -1.43
CA ARG A 44 -16.00 -5.43 -1.55
C ARG A 44 -16.35 -6.86 -1.23
N ALA A 45 -17.41 -7.03 -0.46
CA ALA A 45 -18.05 -8.31 -0.24
C ALA A 45 -19.45 -8.33 -0.86
N ILE A 46 -19.84 -9.47 -1.43
CA ILE A 46 -21.18 -9.72 -1.97
C ILE A 46 -21.67 -11.04 -1.38
N HIS A 47 -22.84 -11.03 -0.74
CA HIS A 47 -23.43 -12.21 -0.07
C HIS A 47 -22.46 -12.94 0.89
N GLY A 48 -21.64 -12.18 1.62
CA GLY A 48 -20.66 -12.73 2.58
C GLY A 48 -19.37 -13.28 1.96
N MET A 49 -19.21 -13.20 0.63
CA MET A 49 -18.01 -13.60 -0.08
C MET A 49 -17.22 -12.39 -0.55
N ILE A 50 -15.89 -12.51 -0.59
CA ILE A 50 -15.00 -11.46 -1.11
C ILE A 50 -15.18 -11.40 -2.62
N HIS A 51 -15.75 -10.30 -3.11
CA HIS A 51 -15.92 -10.04 -4.52
C HIS A 51 -14.68 -9.38 -5.11
N THR A 52 -14.10 -8.39 -4.43
CA THR A 52 -12.84 -7.76 -4.83
C THR A 52 -11.84 -7.74 -3.70
N LEU A 53 -10.59 -8.00 -4.06
CA LEU A 53 -9.46 -8.11 -3.17
C LEU A 53 -8.31 -7.25 -3.69
N ARG A 54 -7.72 -6.43 -2.80
CA ARG A 54 -6.51 -5.66 -3.07
C ARG A 54 -5.33 -6.34 -2.41
N ALA A 55 -4.22 -6.46 -3.12
CA ALA A 55 -2.93 -6.83 -2.56
C ALA A 55 -1.85 -5.88 -3.06
N GLY A 56 -0.86 -5.60 -2.24
CA GLY A 56 0.18 -4.65 -2.59
C GLY A 56 1.25 -4.51 -1.54
N VAL A 57 2.04 -3.46 -1.70
CA VAL A 57 3.08 -3.03 -0.77
C VAL A 57 2.86 -1.57 -0.43
N LYS A 58 2.96 -1.25 0.85
CA LYS A 58 3.13 0.13 1.32
C LYS A 58 4.60 0.39 1.51
N LEU A 59 5.11 1.45 0.91
CA LEU A 59 6.44 1.99 1.17
C LEU A 59 6.30 3.17 2.12
N TYR A 60 7.25 3.30 3.04
CA TYR A 60 7.29 4.38 4.02
C TYR A 60 8.64 5.07 3.92
N GLY A 61 8.63 6.38 3.73
CA GLY A 61 9.82 7.24 3.69
C GLY A 61 9.65 8.46 4.58
N ILE A 62 10.72 9.21 4.76
CA ILE A 62 10.69 10.55 5.36
C ILE A 62 10.91 11.56 4.24
N ALA A 63 10.00 12.52 4.11
CA ALA A 63 10.11 13.60 3.15
C ALA A 63 11.32 14.49 3.45
N LYS A 64 11.76 15.26 2.45
CA LYS A 64 12.79 16.31 2.63
C LYS A 64 12.37 17.34 3.69
N GLU A 65 11.07 17.54 3.88
CA GLU A 65 10.46 18.43 4.87
C GLU A 65 10.28 17.78 6.25
N GLY A 66 10.58 16.48 6.40
CA GLY A 66 10.62 15.78 7.68
C GLY A 66 9.33 15.06 8.12
N HIS A 67 8.27 15.06 7.31
CA HIS A 67 7.05 14.25 7.56
C HIS A 67 7.16 12.84 6.96
N ILE A 68 6.28 11.91 7.37
CA ILE A 68 6.23 10.57 6.77
C ILE A 68 5.51 10.67 5.41
N VAL A 69 6.06 9.99 4.41
CA VAL A 69 5.39 9.75 3.13
C VAL A 69 5.10 8.26 3.02
N VAL A 70 3.90 7.92 2.56
CA VAL A 70 3.46 6.55 2.29
C VAL A 70 3.13 6.40 0.82
N CYS A 71 3.78 5.48 0.13
CA CYS A 71 3.40 5.09 -1.23
C CYS A 71 2.65 3.77 -1.21
N ASP A 72 1.43 3.72 -1.75
CA ASP A 72 0.64 2.48 -1.86
C ASP A 72 0.63 1.95 -3.30
N LEU A 73 1.47 0.95 -3.54
CA LEU A 73 1.54 0.24 -4.81
C LEU A 73 0.72 -1.04 -4.70
N SER A 74 -0.38 -1.12 -5.43
CA SER A 74 -1.31 -2.24 -5.30
C SER A 74 -2.02 -2.63 -6.58
N GLU A 75 -2.42 -3.90 -6.62
CA GLU A 75 -3.30 -4.44 -7.64
C GLU A 75 -4.63 -4.85 -7.00
N VAL A 76 -5.68 -4.86 -7.82
CA VAL A 76 -7.02 -5.31 -7.43
C VAL A 76 -7.45 -6.44 -8.36
N VAL A 77 -8.11 -7.44 -7.80
CA VAL A 77 -8.71 -8.53 -8.56
C VAL A 77 -10.14 -8.77 -8.08
N SER A 78 -11.03 -9.11 -9.00
CA SER A 78 -12.37 -9.59 -8.69
C SER A 78 -12.45 -11.12 -8.80
N TRP A 79 -13.43 -11.74 -8.13
CA TRP A 79 -13.62 -13.20 -8.12
C TRP A 79 -13.93 -13.83 -9.49
N ASP A 80 -14.33 -13.02 -10.46
CA ASP A 80 -14.72 -13.36 -11.82
C ASP A 80 -13.65 -12.91 -12.82
N SER A 81 -12.50 -12.44 -12.31
CA SER A 81 -11.38 -12.02 -13.12
C SER A 81 -10.73 -13.21 -13.83
N PRO A 82 -10.44 -13.11 -15.14
CA PRO A 82 -9.65 -14.10 -15.86
C PRO A 82 -8.29 -14.38 -15.20
N LYS A 83 -7.73 -13.41 -14.45
CA LYS A 83 -6.47 -13.62 -13.70
C LYS A 83 -6.59 -14.76 -12.68
N LEU A 84 -7.73 -14.89 -11.98
CA LEU A 84 -7.89 -15.99 -11.01
C LEU A 84 -8.05 -17.34 -11.71
N GLU A 85 -8.70 -17.36 -12.88
CA GLU A 85 -8.78 -18.57 -13.70
C GLU A 85 -7.38 -19.00 -14.21
N GLU A 86 -6.54 -18.04 -14.60
CA GLU A 86 -5.14 -18.30 -14.96
C GLU A 86 -4.34 -18.86 -13.78
N ILE A 87 -4.52 -18.29 -12.58
CA ILE A 87 -3.93 -18.81 -11.34
C ILE A 87 -4.42 -20.24 -11.06
N ALA A 88 -5.72 -20.49 -11.22
CA ALA A 88 -6.33 -21.81 -11.02
C ALA A 88 -5.67 -22.86 -11.93
N ARG A 89 -5.55 -22.55 -13.22
CA ARG A 89 -4.88 -23.41 -14.21
C ARG A 89 -3.39 -23.60 -13.92
N LYS A 90 -2.69 -22.53 -13.57
CA LYS A 90 -1.24 -22.55 -13.31
C LYS A 90 -0.86 -23.44 -12.12
N TYR A 91 -1.67 -23.42 -11.07
CA TYR A 91 -1.41 -24.16 -9.82
C TYR A 91 -2.23 -25.43 -9.66
N GLY A 92 -3.12 -25.76 -10.60
CA GLY A 92 -3.97 -26.96 -10.54
C GLY A 92 -4.96 -26.93 -9.37
N ILE A 93 -5.47 -25.73 -9.03
CA ILE A 93 -6.41 -25.50 -7.94
C ILE A 93 -7.81 -25.19 -8.48
N ASN A 94 -8.83 -25.38 -7.66
CA ASN A 94 -10.24 -25.30 -8.07
C ASN A 94 -11.15 -24.63 -7.02
N ASN A 95 -10.58 -23.77 -6.17
CA ASN A 95 -11.37 -23.01 -5.20
C ASN A 95 -10.86 -21.58 -5.08
N LEU A 96 -11.83 -20.67 -4.91
CA LEU A 96 -11.60 -19.22 -4.88
C LEU A 96 -10.63 -18.77 -3.77
N ASN A 97 -10.63 -19.44 -2.63
CA ASN A 97 -9.74 -19.07 -1.51
C ASN A 97 -8.28 -19.34 -1.86
N ASP A 98 -7.97 -20.51 -2.43
CA ASP A 98 -6.63 -20.81 -2.90
C ASP A 98 -6.25 -19.91 -4.07
N GLU A 99 -7.16 -19.64 -5.00
CA GLU A 99 -6.93 -18.70 -6.12
C GLU A 99 -6.51 -17.32 -5.61
N TYR A 100 -7.23 -16.76 -4.64
CA TYR A 100 -6.82 -15.52 -4.00
C TYR A 100 -5.46 -15.63 -3.30
N ARG A 101 -5.21 -16.71 -2.54
CA ARG A 101 -3.94 -16.88 -1.84
C ARG A 101 -2.74 -16.91 -2.79
N TYR A 102 -2.85 -17.62 -3.90
CA TYR A 102 -1.80 -17.69 -4.91
C TYR A 102 -1.65 -16.36 -5.66
N TRP A 103 -2.76 -15.70 -6.01
CA TRP A 103 -2.71 -14.38 -6.62
C TRP A 103 -2.01 -13.35 -5.71
N ILE A 104 -2.35 -13.29 -4.41
CA ILE A 104 -1.69 -12.42 -3.42
C ILE A 104 -0.19 -12.71 -3.39
N LYS A 105 0.19 -14.00 -3.36
CA LYS A 105 1.61 -14.40 -3.36
C LYS A 105 2.33 -13.90 -4.61
N GLU A 106 1.73 -14.04 -5.80
CA GLU A 106 2.34 -13.55 -7.03
C GLU A 106 2.49 -12.02 -7.05
N VAL A 107 1.48 -11.28 -6.58
CA VAL A 107 1.56 -9.83 -6.44
C VAL A 107 2.69 -9.43 -5.48
N HIS A 108 2.79 -10.07 -4.31
CA HIS A 108 3.85 -9.77 -3.35
C HIS A 108 5.24 -10.10 -3.88
N GLU A 109 5.42 -11.24 -4.55
CA GLU A 109 6.72 -11.59 -5.18
C GLU A 109 7.09 -10.63 -6.31
N LYS A 110 6.11 -10.21 -7.12
CA LYS A 110 6.30 -9.18 -8.14
C LYS A 110 6.78 -7.87 -7.52
N MET A 111 6.03 -7.35 -6.53
CA MET A 111 6.38 -6.09 -5.85
C MET A 111 7.72 -6.19 -5.11
N LYS A 112 8.04 -7.36 -4.54
CA LYS A 112 9.32 -7.61 -3.89
C LYS A 112 10.48 -7.41 -4.87
N ARG A 113 10.43 -8.12 -6.01
CA ARG A 113 11.48 -8.09 -7.04
C ARG A 113 11.57 -6.75 -7.76
N GLU A 114 10.42 -6.15 -8.05
CA GLU A 114 10.38 -4.96 -8.92
C GLU A 114 10.59 -3.66 -8.16
N VAL A 115 10.30 -3.63 -6.86
CA VAL A 115 10.33 -2.43 -6.03
C VAL A 115 11.22 -2.62 -4.80
N VAL A 116 10.85 -3.52 -3.88
CA VAL A 116 11.49 -3.62 -2.55
C VAL A 116 12.99 -3.89 -2.63
N GLU A 117 13.40 -4.88 -3.44
CA GLU A 117 14.79 -5.28 -3.59
C GLU A 117 15.63 -4.19 -4.28
N LYS A 118 15.05 -3.49 -5.27
CA LYS A 118 15.73 -2.40 -5.98
C LYS A 118 15.95 -1.18 -5.11
N LEU A 119 14.97 -0.87 -4.25
CA LEU A 119 15.06 0.23 -3.30
C LEU A 119 15.94 -0.08 -2.08
N GLY A 120 16.33 -1.35 -1.88
CA GLY A 120 16.99 -1.77 -0.65
C GLY A 120 16.13 -1.52 0.60
N SER A 121 14.80 -1.48 0.44
CA SER A 121 13.89 -1.13 1.54
C SER A 121 13.84 -2.25 2.58
N THR A 122 13.57 -1.89 3.84
CA THR A 122 13.56 -2.83 4.96
C THR A 122 12.15 -3.09 5.49
N PRO A 123 11.82 -4.30 5.98
CA PRO A 123 10.50 -4.56 6.54
C PRO A 123 10.21 -3.64 7.73
N GLY A 124 9.04 -3.00 7.74
CA GLY A 124 8.63 -2.14 8.85
C GLY A 124 7.74 -0.97 8.43
N LYS A 125 7.51 -0.07 9.38
CA LYS A 125 6.84 1.23 9.20
C LYS A 125 7.49 2.22 10.16
N PHE A 126 7.43 3.50 9.84
CA PHE A 126 7.75 4.55 10.81
C PHE A 126 6.59 4.72 11.81
N GLU A 127 6.93 4.96 13.08
CA GLU A 127 5.96 5.30 14.12
C GLU A 127 6.29 6.68 14.68
N PHE A 128 5.29 7.55 14.81
CA PHE A 128 5.46 8.82 15.49
C PHE A 128 5.27 8.64 16.99
N VAL A 129 6.26 9.11 17.77
CA VAL A 129 6.14 9.23 19.22
C VAL A 129 6.00 10.70 19.55
N VAL A 130 4.82 11.09 20.05
CA VAL A 130 4.64 12.42 20.65
C VAL A 130 5.25 12.38 22.04
N VAL A 131 6.40 13.04 22.22
CA VAL A 131 6.99 13.24 23.53
C VAL A 131 6.39 14.50 24.13
N GLU A 132 5.46 14.36 25.07
CA GLU A 132 5.00 15.48 25.89
C GLU A 132 6.11 15.85 26.88
N GLY A 133 6.63 17.07 26.81
CA GLY A 133 7.42 17.68 27.88
C GLY A 133 8.89 17.97 27.57
N ILE A 134 9.15 19.06 26.85
CA ILE A 134 10.29 19.93 27.16
C ILE A 134 9.75 21.36 27.19
N ALA A 135 9.44 21.82 28.41
CA ALA A 135 9.27 23.24 28.74
C ALA A 135 10.53 23.68 29.49
#